data_AF-A0A2A7BF00-F1
#
_entry.id   AF-A0A2A7BF00-F1
#
_cell.length_a   1.000
_cell.length_b   1.000
_cell.length_c   1.000
_cell.angle_alpha   90.00
_cell.angle_beta   90.00
_cell.angle_gamma   90.00
#
_symmetry.space_group_name_H-M   'P 1'
#
loop_
_entity.id
_entity.type
_entity.pdbx_description
1 polymer ?
#
loop_
_entity_poly.entity_id
_entity_poly.type
_entity_poly.pdbx_seq_one_letter_code
_entity_poly.pdbx_strand_id
1 'polypeptide(L)' 'MVNVNKLSAEMQKELAFTKEELAELEQARKMPITFDEDCPETTPERALKFRRVNPPRSVNAHGA' A
#
# COMPACT_ATOMS: atom_id res chain seq x y z
N MET A 1 8.83 -8.29 6.84
CA MET A 1 9.48 -7.76 5.63
C MET A 1 10.20 -8.91 4.96
N VAL A 2 9.87 -9.26 3.71
CA VAL A 2 10.47 -10.40 3.01
C VAL A 2 11.85 -10.00 2.49
N ASN A 3 12.85 -10.87 2.66
CA ASN A 3 14.20 -10.63 2.18
C ASN A 3 14.37 -11.17 0.75
N VAL A 4 14.35 -10.26 -0.23
CA VAL A 4 14.48 -10.56 -1.66
C VAL A 4 15.80 -11.27 -2.02
N ASN A 5 16.87 -11.06 -1.25
CA ASN A 5 18.19 -11.67 -1.52
C ASN A 5 18.23 -13.17 -1.19
N LYS A 6 17.23 -13.70 -0.48
CA LYS A 6 17.10 -15.13 -0.16
C LYS A 6 16.19 -15.89 -1.14
N LEU A 7 15.58 -15.20 -2.12
CA LEU A 7 14.69 -15.83 -3.10
C LEU A 7 15.50 -16.52 -4.20
N SER A 8 15.07 -17.70 -4.64
CA SER A 8 15.67 -18.38 -5.79
C SER A 8 15.47 -17.56 -7.07
N ALA A 9 16.38 -17.70 -8.04
CA ALA A 9 16.31 -16.96 -9.30
C ALA A 9 15.01 -17.24 -10.08
N GLU A 10 14.43 -18.43 -9.94
CA GLU A 10 13.16 -18.82 -10.54
C GLU A 10 11.98 -18.08 -9.89
N MET A 11 11.92 -18.07 -8.56
CA MET A 11 10.89 -17.35 -7.81
C MET A 11 10.98 -15.84 -8.02
N GLN A 12 12.19 -15.28 -8.18
CA GLN A 12 12.36 -13.87 -8.54
C GLN A 12 11.79 -13.55 -9.93
N LYS A 13 11.90 -14.47 -10.90
CA LYS A 13 11.34 -14.29 -12.24
C LYS A 13 9.82 -14.38 -12.24
N GLU A 14 9.25 -15.31 -11.47
CA GLU A 14 7.79 -15.41 -11.33
C GLU A 14 7.17 -14.19 -10.63
N LEU A 15 7.91 -13.59 -9.70
CA LEU A 15 7.48 -12.39 -8.97
C LEU A 15 7.83 -11.07 -9.69
N ALA A 16 8.55 -11.14 -10.81
CA ALA A 16 8.91 -9.95 -11.56
C ALA A 16 7.72 -9.43 -12.36
N PHE A 17 7.51 -8.12 -12.35
CA PHE A 17 6.50 -7.48 -13.18
C PHE A 17 6.74 -7.75 -14.68
N THR A 18 5.65 -7.92 -15.40
CA THR A 18 5.64 -7.95 -16.86
C THR A 18 6.01 -6.59 -17.43
N LYS A 19 6.37 -6.54 -18.72
CA LYS A 19 6.73 -5.28 -19.40
C LYS A 19 5.55 -4.29 -19.43
N GLU A 20 4.33 -4.80 -19.52
CA GLU A 20 3.10 -4.01 -19.55
C GLU A 20 2.85 -3.38 -18.18
N GLU A 21 2.93 -4.16 -17.10
CA GLU A 21 2.79 -3.66 -15.72
C GLU A 21 3.86 -2.62 -15.37
N LEU A 22 5.09 -2.78 -15.84
CA LEU A 22 6.14 -1.77 -15.66
C LEU A 22 5.82 -0.45 -16.39
N ALA A 23 5.23 -0.53 -17.58
CA ALA A 23 4.82 0.66 -18.34
C ALA A 23 3.65 1.39 -17.66
N GLU A 24 2.68 0.65 -17.12
CA GLU A 24 1.58 1.20 -16.32
C GLU A 24 2.11 1.90 -15.05
N LEU A 25 3.05 1.27 -14.34
CA LEU A 25 3.70 1.89 -13.18
C LEU A 25 4.44 3.17 -13.55
N GLU A 26 5.14 3.20 -14.70
CA GLU A 26 5.82 4.42 -15.15
C GLU A 26 4.83 5.55 -15.49
N GLN A 27 3.70 5.22 -16.14
CA GLN A 27 2.65 6.19 -16.44
C GLN A 27 2.00 6.72 -15.15
N ALA A 28 1.68 5.83 -14.21
CA ALA A 28 1.12 6.21 -12.91
C ALA A 28 2.06 7.14 -12.14
N ARG A 29 3.39 6.92 -12.20
CA ARG A 29 4.37 7.83 -11.58
C ARG A 29 4.45 9.20 -12.25
N LYS A 30 4.14 9.30 -13.55
CA LYS A 30 4.08 10.59 -14.28
C LYS A 30 2.80 11.37 -13.97
N MET A 31 1.77 10.72 -13.44
CA MET A 31 0.50 11.32 -13.03
C MET A 31 0.39 11.35 -11.50
N PRO A 32 1.09 12.27 -10.81
CA PRO A 32 0.99 12.36 -9.36
C PRO A 32 -0.45 12.66 -8.94
N ILE A 33 -0.89 12.00 -7.85
CA ILE A 33 -2.15 12.35 -7.19
C ILE A 33 -1.98 13.78 -6.67
N THR A 34 -2.79 14.69 -7.18
CA THR A 34 -2.84 16.07 -6.70
C THR A 34 -4.05 16.21 -5.79
N PHE A 35 -3.83 16.74 -4.60
CA PHE A 35 -4.90 17.10 -3.68
C PHE A 35 -5.20 18.57 -3.91
N ASP A 36 -6.43 18.88 -4.31
CA ASP A 36 -6.89 20.24 -4.53
C ASP A 36 -7.44 20.86 -3.23
N GLU A 37 -7.82 22.13 -3.30
CA GLU A 37 -8.39 22.85 -2.15
C GLU A 37 -9.73 22.24 -1.68
N ASP A 38 -10.46 21.59 -2.59
CA ASP A 38 -11.74 20.93 -2.30
C ASP A 38 -11.55 19.53 -1.68
N CYS A 39 -10.43 18.86 -1.94
CA CYS A 39 -10.05 17.55 -1.45
C CYS A 39 -8.62 17.56 -0.88
N PRO A 40 -8.39 18.26 0.25
CA PRO A 40 -7.08 18.38 0.86
C PRO A 40 -6.64 17.06 1.49
N GLU A 41 -5.32 16.85 1.56
CA GLU A 41 -4.75 15.71 2.27
C GLU A 41 -5.26 15.62 3.72
N THR A 42 -5.56 14.40 4.16
CA THR A 42 -5.95 14.16 5.55
C THR A 42 -4.72 14.31 6.44
N THR A 43 -4.66 15.40 7.18
CA THR A 43 -3.59 15.62 8.15
C THR A 43 -3.71 14.66 9.35
N PRO A 44 -2.61 14.34 10.05
CA PRO A 44 -2.66 13.51 11.26
C PRO A 44 -3.60 14.06 12.33
N GLU A 45 -3.66 15.39 12.48
CA GLU A 45 -4.58 16.06 13.41
C GLU A 45 -6.05 15.86 13.02
N ARG A 46 -6.36 15.86 11.72
CA ARG A 46 -7.71 15.53 11.21
C ARG A 46 -8.02 14.05 11.43
N ALA A 47 -7.04 13.17 11.20
CA ALA A 47 -7.18 11.72 11.40
C ALA A 47 -7.57 11.36 12.85
N LEU A 48 -7.00 12.07 13.84
CA LEU A 48 -7.33 11.88 15.27
C LEU A 48 -8.78 12.23 15.62
N LYS A 49 -9.46 13.06 14.83
CA LYS A 49 -10.87 13.40 15.03
C LYS A 49 -11.81 12.27 14.60
N PHE A 50 -11.34 11.34 13.77
CA PHE A 50 -12.15 10.20 13.35
C PHE A 50 -12.21 9.13 14.44
N ARG A 51 -13.42 8.84 14.91
CA ARG A 51 -13.65 7.73 15.85
C ARG A 51 -13.73 6.42 15.08
N ARG A 52 -12.94 5.43 15.47
CA ARG A 52 -13.10 4.07 14.96
C ARG A 52 -14.48 3.54 15.34
N VAL A 53 -15.27 3.17 14.33
CA VAL A 53 -16.59 2.54 14.53
C VAL A 53 -16.47 1.03 14.75
N ASN A 54 -15.44 0.40 14.20
CA ASN A 54 -15.12 -0.99 14.46
C ASN A 54 -14.21 -1.10 15.69
N PRO A 55 -14.52 -1.99 16.64
CA PRO A 55 -13.64 -2.24 17.76
C PRO A 55 -12.26 -2.69 17.25
N PRO A 56 -11.18 -2.32 17.96
CA PRO A 56 -9.85 -2.78 17.61
C PRO A 56 -9.86 -4.30 17.57
N ARG A 57 -9.42 -4.88 16.44
CA ARG A 57 -9.21 -6.32 16.35
C ARG A 57 -8.22 -6.69 17.44
N SER A 58 -8.63 -7.56 18.37
CA SER A 58 -7.71 -8.04 19.39
C SER A 58 -6.56 -8.75 18.70
N VAL A 59 -5.35 -8.61 19.24
CA VAL A 59 -4.16 -9.37 18.78
C VAL A 59 -4.32 -10.88 18.99
N ASN A 60 -5.40 -11.31 19.65
CA ASN A 60 -5.75 -12.70 19.95
C ASN A 60 -6.97 -13.20 19.15
N ALA A 61 -7.39 -12.51 18.09
CA ALA A 61 -8.56 -12.92 17.28
C ALA A 61 -8.35 -14.18 16.42
N HIS A 62 -7.29 -14.95 16.68
CA HIS A 62 -7.11 -16.34 16.28
C HIS A 62 -6.72 -17.15 17.52
N GLY A 63 -7.70 -17.59 18.30
CA GLY A 63 -7.46 -18.31 19.54
C GLY A 63 -8.73 -18.74 20.26
N ALA A 64 -9.52 -19.60 19.62
CA ALA A 64 -10.34 -20.70 20.18
C ALA A 64 -11.24 -21.26 19.08
#